data_AF-A0A7W1BGL2-F1
#
_entry.id   AF-A0A7W1BGL2-F1
#
_cell.length_a   1.000
_cell.length_b   1.000
_cell.length_c   1.000
_cell.angle_alpha   90.00
_cell.angle_beta   90.00
_cell.angle_gamma   90.00
#
_symmetry.space_group_name_H-M   'P 1'
#
loop_
_entity.id
_entity.type
_entity.pdbx_description
1 polymer ?
#
loop_
_entity_poly.entity_id
_entity_poly.type
_entity_poly.pdbx_seq_one_letter_code
_entity_poly.pdbx_strand_id
1 'polypeptide(L)'
;TDDTLKRVDFNRVAAAGGLDEVVGRTGSRLDPVRALAKLIFWLVMLVVILLASTALGLESINQMFGMMLSFIPTLIAAIVIVILGMIVGEFVRSLILASAGGVAGVPTVAKMAKGAVIVIAIFMALQQVGVAEEIVTAAFTLILGAVALAVGLAFGLGNRELAGEITRRWYEEGQSRDRRRTDRAGPNTPPGDEPPMLD
;
A
#
# COMPACT_ATOMS: atom_id res chain seq x y z
N THR A 1 -13.39 -75.68 5.61
CA THR A 1 -12.11 -74.99 5.83
C THR A 1 -12.09 -73.78 4.93
N ASP A 2 -12.92 -72.78 5.19
CA ASP A 2 -12.98 -71.94 6.39
C ASP A 2 -11.64 -71.28 6.72
N ASP A 3 -11.74 -69.95 6.78
CA ASP A 3 -11.05 -69.07 7.71
C ASP A 3 -9.52 -69.00 7.67
N THR A 4 -9.03 -68.01 6.92
CA THR A 4 -8.19 -66.97 7.52
C THR A 4 -8.47 -65.62 6.86
N LEU A 5 -9.60 -65.05 7.29
CA LEU A 5 -9.93 -63.64 7.26
C LEU A 5 -8.78 -62.72 7.74
N LYS A 6 -8.84 -61.46 7.28
CA LYS A 6 -8.21 -60.23 7.81
C LYS A 6 -6.83 -59.84 7.29
N ARG A 7 -6.78 -59.37 6.04
CA ARG A 7 -6.28 -58.01 5.72
C ARG A 7 -7.15 -57.34 4.66
N VAL A 8 -8.45 -57.30 4.92
CA VAL A 8 -9.27 -56.09 4.72
C VAL A 8 -8.80 -55.15 5.84
N ASP A 9 -8.38 -53.92 5.63
CA ASP A 9 -9.02 -52.74 5.06
C ASP A 9 -7.84 -51.77 4.92
N PHE A 10 -7.64 -51.06 3.82
CA PHE A 10 -7.89 -49.61 3.87
C PHE A 10 -8.05 -49.04 2.45
N ASN A 11 -7.73 -49.85 1.42
CA ASN A 11 -7.51 -49.33 0.08
C ASN A 11 -8.77 -49.36 -0.81
N ARG A 12 -9.86 -49.98 -0.34
CA ARG A 12 -11.14 -50.01 -1.10
C ARG A 12 -12.20 -49.07 -0.54
N VAL A 13 -12.07 -48.65 0.72
CA VAL A 13 -12.88 -47.57 1.29
C VAL A 13 -12.30 -46.20 0.89
N ALA A 14 -10.97 -46.09 0.69
CA ALA A 14 -10.34 -44.90 0.11
C ALA A 14 -10.73 -44.65 -1.37
N ALA A 15 -11.08 -45.70 -2.12
CA ALA A 15 -11.53 -45.57 -3.52
C ALA A 15 -13.05 -45.31 -3.64
N ALA A 16 -13.84 -45.63 -2.62
CA ALA A 16 -15.30 -45.39 -2.60
C ALA A 16 -15.69 -44.11 -1.84
N GLY A 17 -14.82 -43.62 -0.94
CA GLY A 17 -14.93 -42.27 -0.39
C GLY A 17 -14.26 -41.33 -1.37
N GLY A 18 -15.05 -40.56 -2.14
CA GLY A 18 -14.63 -39.60 -3.15
C GLY A 18 -13.71 -38.47 -2.65
N LEU A 19 -12.55 -38.84 -2.12
CA LEU A 19 -11.49 -37.93 -1.73
C LEU A 19 -10.50 -37.72 -2.87
N ASP A 20 -10.39 -38.57 -3.88
CA ASP A 20 -9.54 -38.25 -5.05
C ASP A 20 -10.10 -37.09 -5.89
N GLU A 21 -11.42 -36.94 -5.96
CA GLU A 21 -12.07 -35.84 -6.68
C GLU A 21 -12.07 -34.52 -5.88
N VAL A 22 -11.81 -34.59 -4.57
CA VAL A 22 -11.76 -33.42 -3.66
C VAL A 22 -10.31 -33.06 -3.29
N VAL A 23 -9.38 -34.02 -3.27
CA VAL A 23 -7.94 -33.79 -3.03
C VAL A 23 -7.23 -33.22 -4.28
N GLY A 24 -7.78 -33.43 -5.47
CA GLY A 24 -7.43 -32.64 -6.67
C GLY A 24 -7.81 -31.14 -6.55
N ARG A 25 -8.73 -30.76 -5.67
CA ARG A 25 -9.17 -29.36 -5.47
C ARG A 25 -8.27 -28.54 -4.54
N THR A 26 -7.29 -29.14 -3.88
CA THR A 26 -6.34 -28.40 -3.02
C THR A 26 -4.92 -28.38 -3.62
N GLY A 27 -4.64 -29.25 -4.60
CA GLY A 27 -3.33 -29.39 -5.25
C GLY A 27 -3.21 -28.80 -6.66
N SER A 28 -4.29 -28.30 -7.25
CA SER A 28 -4.17 -27.51 -8.48
C SER A 28 -3.51 -26.19 -8.09
N ARG A 29 -2.23 -26.04 -8.42
CA ARG A 29 -1.75 -24.77 -8.99
C ARG A 29 -2.87 -24.31 -9.90
N LEU A 30 -3.65 -23.31 -9.47
CA LEU A 30 -4.65 -22.67 -10.31
C LEU A 30 -3.85 -22.22 -11.51
N ASP A 31 -3.91 -22.97 -12.61
CA ASP A 31 -3.15 -22.68 -13.81
C ASP A 31 -3.71 -21.33 -14.28
N PRO A 32 -3.02 -20.20 -14.02
CA PRO A 32 -3.66 -18.88 -14.15
C PRO A 32 -4.08 -18.67 -15.60
N VAL A 33 -3.32 -19.29 -16.51
CA VAL A 33 -3.58 -19.37 -17.95
C VAL A 33 -4.87 -20.12 -18.26
N ARG A 34 -5.18 -21.22 -17.57
CA ARG A 34 -6.40 -22.00 -17.81
C ARG A 34 -7.64 -21.33 -17.20
N ALA A 35 -7.48 -20.67 -16.05
CA ALA A 35 -8.51 -19.81 -15.48
C ALA A 35 -8.79 -18.61 -16.41
N LEU A 36 -7.75 -17.97 -16.94
CA LEU A 36 -7.84 -16.87 -17.87
C LEU A 36 -8.47 -17.29 -19.21
N ALA A 37 -8.07 -18.43 -19.77
CA ALA A 37 -8.66 -18.98 -20.99
C ALA A 37 -10.15 -19.31 -20.82
N LYS A 38 -10.52 -19.85 -19.66
CA LYS A 38 -11.94 -20.15 -19.33
C LYS A 38 -12.75 -18.86 -19.14
N LEU A 39 -12.16 -17.83 -18.55
CA LEU A 39 -12.75 -16.50 -18.42
C LEU A 39 -12.97 -15.86 -19.81
N ILE A 40 -11.97 -15.89 -20.68
CA ILE A 40 -12.05 -15.38 -22.05
C ILE A 40 -13.12 -16.14 -22.85
N PHE A 41 -13.18 -17.47 -22.75
CA PHE A 41 -14.22 -18.27 -23.42
C PHE A 41 -15.63 -17.83 -23.00
N TRP A 42 -15.85 -17.66 -21.69
CA TRP A 42 -17.14 -17.19 -21.18
C TRP A 42 -17.47 -15.78 -21.64
N LEU A 43 -16.46 -14.90 -21.73
CA LEU A 43 -16.59 -13.54 -22.23
C LEU A 43 -17.04 -13.52 -23.69
N VAL A 44 -16.37 -14.29 -24.55
CA VAL A 44 -16.71 -14.40 -25.97
C VAL A 44 -18.11 -14.96 -26.15
N MET A 45 -18.47 -16.02 -25.41
CA MET A 45 -19.83 -16.58 -25.43
C MET A 45 -20.88 -15.53 -25.06
N LEU A 46 -20.60 -14.71 -24.05
CA LEU A 46 -21.48 -13.65 -23.58
C LEU A 46 -21.65 -12.54 -24.63
N VAL A 47 -20.58 -12.17 -25.35
CA VAL A 47 -20.66 -11.27 -26.51
C VAL A 47 -21.55 -11.84 -27.61
N VAL A 48 -21.41 -13.12 -27.95
CA VAL A 48 -22.25 -13.75 -28.99
C VAL A 48 -23.73 -13.72 -28.62
N ILE A 49 -24.07 -14.03 -27.36
CA ILE A 49 -25.44 -13.94 -26.84
C ILE A 49 -25.96 -12.50 -26.91
N LEU A 50 -25.12 -11.52 -26.59
CA LEU A 50 -25.46 -10.10 -26.67
C LEU A 50 -25.78 -9.66 -28.11
N LEU A 51 -24.97 -10.06 -29.09
CA LEU A 51 -25.24 -9.79 -30.50
C LEU A 51 -26.56 -10.42 -30.96
N ALA A 52 -26.84 -11.65 -30.54
CA ALA A 52 -28.12 -12.30 -30.83
C ALA A 52 -29.31 -11.57 -30.18
N SER A 53 -29.16 -11.12 -28.93
CA SER A 53 -30.17 -10.34 -28.21
C SER A 53 -30.39 -8.95 -28.81
N THR A 54 -29.34 -8.37 -29.41
CA THR A 54 -29.39 -7.11 -30.15
C THR A 54 -30.13 -7.26 -31.47
N ALA A 55 -29.91 -8.37 -32.19
CA ALA A 55 -30.66 -8.71 -33.39
C ALA A 55 -32.16 -8.91 -33.10
N LEU A 56 -32.51 -9.32 -31.87
CA LEU A 56 -33.89 -9.45 -31.38
C LEU A 56 -34.50 -8.13 -30.87
N GLY A 57 -33.75 -7.02 -30.86
CA GLY A 57 -34.25 -5.70 -30.46
C GLY A 57 -34.43 -5.50 -28.95
N LEU A 58 -33.82 -6.34 -28.11
CA LEU A 58 -33.96 -6.28 -26.65
C LEU A 58 -32.96 -5.28 -26.04
N GLU A 59 -33.21 -4.00 -26.24
CA GLU A 59 -32.27 -2.91 -25.92
C GLU A 59 -31.92 -2.82 -24.42
N SER A 60 -32.89 -3.08 -23.53
CA SER A 60 -32.65 -3.15 -22.07
C SER A 60 -31.71 -4.28 -21.69
N ILE A 61 -31.83 -5.42 -22.36
CA ILE A 61 -30.94 -6.57 -22.14
C ILE A 61 -29.52 -6.20 -22.58
N ASN A 62 -29.40 -5.54 -23.74
CA ASN A 62 -28.09 -5.12 -24.25
C ASN A 62 -27.34 -4.19 -23.30
N GLN A 63 -28.03 -3.26 -22.62
CA GLN A 63 -27.43 -2.37 -21.64
C GLN A 63 -26.89 -3.13 -20.43
N MET A 64 -27.64 -4.12 -19.92
CA MET A 64 -27.19 -4.96 -18.79
C MET A 64 -25.95 -5.79 -19.17
N PHE A 65 -25.95 -6.39 -20.36
CA PHE A 65 -24.80 -7.13 -20.88
C PHE A 65 -23.59 -6.22 -21.16
N GLY A 66 -23.82 -4.98 -21.63
CA GLY A 66 -22.76 -3.97 -21.80
C GLY A 66 -22.04 -3.63 -20.49
N MET A 67 -22.79 -3.47 -19.40
CA MET A 67 -22.21 -3.30 -18.05
C MET A 67 -21.46 -4.54 -17.57
N MET A 68 -21.93 -5.75 -17.89
CA MET A 68 -21.20 -6.98 -17.56
C MET A 68 -19.89 -7.10 -18.35
N LEU A 69 -19.86 -6.67 -19.62
CA LEU A 69 -18.65 -6.68 -20.43
C LEU A 69 -17.62 -5.66 -19.97
N SER A 70 -18.05 -4.46 -19.55
CA SER A 70 -17.14 -3.43 -19.02
C SER A 70 -16.52 -3.81 -17.67
N PHE A 71 -17.15 -4.73 -16.92
CA PHE A 71 -16.61 -5.26 -15.68
C PHE A 71 -15.35 -6.11 -15.87
N ILE A 72 -15.14 -6.69 -17.06
CA ILE A 72 -14.01 -7.62 -17.26
C ILE A 72 -12.67 -6.88 -17.38
N PRO A 73 -12.55 -5.81 -18.19
CA PRO A 73 -11.37 -4.95 -18.18
C PRO A 73 -11.04 -4.40 -16.79
N THR A 74 -12.04 -3.97 -16.02
CA THR A 74 -11.83 -3.42 -14.68
C THR A 74 -11.38 -4.49 -13.68
N LEU A 75 -11.92 -5.70 -13.77
CA LEU A 75 -11.47 -6.83 -12.96
C LEU A 75 -10.01 -7.21 -13.26
N ILE A 76 -9.62 -7.24 -14.54
CA ILE A 76 -8.24 -7.47 -14.94
C ILE A 76 -7.32 -6.39 -14.37
N ALA A 77 -7.71 -5.11 -14.48
CA ALA A 77 -6.96 -4.00 -13.92
C ALA A 77 -6.80 -4.12 -12.39
N ALA A 78 -7.86 -4.49 -11.68
CA ALA A 78 -7.81 -4.70 -10.23
C ALA A 78 -6.83 -5.82 -9.83
N ILE A 79 -6.84 -6.95 -10.56
CA ILE A 79 -5.88 -8.06 -10.35
C ILE A 79 -4.45 -7.57 -10.59
N VAL A 80 -4.22 -6.85 -11.69
CA VAL A 80 -2.90 -6.28 -12.02
C VAL A 80 -2.42 -5.34 -10.91
N ILE A 81 -3.29 -4.45 -10.41
CA ILE A 81 -2.97 -3.53 -9.31
C ILE A 81 -2.54 -4.29 -8.05
N VAL A 82 -3.25 -5.36 -7.68
CA VAL A 82 -2.88 -6.18 -6.51
C VAL A 82 -1.52 -6.85 -6.71
N ILE A 83 -1.26 -7.41 -7.89
CA ILE A 83 0.04 -8.02 -8.22
C ILE A 83 1.16 -6.98 -8.14
N LEU A 84 0.96 -5.81 -8.76
CA LEU A 84 1.92 -4.71 -8.71
C LEU A 84 2.14 -4.24 -7.27
N GLY A 85 1.08 -4.10 -6.47
CA GLY A 85 1.17 -3.76 -5.05
C GLY A 85 2.02 -4.75 -4.25
N MET A 86 1.89 -6.05 -4.52
CA MET A 86 2.74 -7.06 -3.88
C MET A 86 4.21 -6.92 -4.29
N ILE A 87 4.49 -6.69 -5.57
CA ILE A 87 5.86 -6.50 -6.10
C ILE A 87 6.48 -5.24 -5.51
N VAL A 88 5.77 -4.10 -5.59
CA VAL A 88 6.22 -2.81 -5.05
C VAL A 88 6.41 -2.91 -3.54
N GLY A 89 5.51 -3.57 -2.82
CA GLY A 89 5.63 -3.79 -1.38
C GLY A 89 6.89 -4.57 -1.00
N GLU A 90 7.25 -5.60 -1.77
CA GLU A 90 8.51 -6.34 -1.55
C GLU A 90 9.74 -5.51 -1.92
N PHE A 91 9.65 -4.72 -2.99
CA PHE A 91 10.71 -3.81 -3.40
C PHE A 91 10.98 -2.76 -2.31
N VAL A 92 9.94 -2.11 -1.79
CA VAL A 92 10.03 -1.13 -0.69
C VAL A 92 10.64 -1.77 0.56
N ARG A 93 10.18 -2.97 0.93
CA ARG A 93 10.77 -3.71 2.06
C ARG A 93 12.27 -3.95 1.86
N SER A 94 12.65 -4.42 0.67
CA SER A 94 14.04 -4.75 0.34
C SER A 94 14.92 -3.51 0.35
N LEU A 95 14.41 -2.39 -0.16
CA LEU A 95 15.11 -1.10 -0.17
C LEU A 95 15.35 -0.59 1.26
N ILE A 96 14.36 -0.69 2.15
CA ILE A 96 14.50 -0.29 3.56
C ILE A 96 15.49 -1.19 4.30
N LEU A 97 15.45 -2.50 4.06
CA LEU A 97 16.38 -3.45 4.67
C LEU A 97 17.82 -3.23 4.19
N ALA A 98 18.00 -2.92 2.91
CA ALA A 98 19.31 -2.66 2.32
C ALA A 98 19.92 -1.33 2.78
N SER A 99 19.11 -0.29 2.97
CA SER A 99 19.61 1.04 3.33
C SER A 99 20.02 1.19 4.79
N ALA A 100 19.44 0.40 5.70
CA ALA A 100 19.58 0.64 7.13
C ALA A 100 20.54 -0.31 7.87
N GLY A 101 21.42 -1.02 7.15
CA GLY A 101 22.70 -1.51 7.68
C GLY A 101 22.68 -2.30 9.00
N GLY A 102 21.67 -3.14 9.24
CA GLY A 102 21.61 -4.02 10.43
C GLY A 102 21.15 -3.35 11.74
N VAL A 103 20.63 -2.12 11.68
CA VAL A 103 20.08 -1.45 12.87
C VAL A 103 18.85 -2.19 13.43
N ALA A 104 18.80 -2.36 14.75
CA ALA A 104 17.67 -2.97 15.44
C ALA A 104 16.38 -2.16 15.20
N GLY A 105 15.30 -2.84 14.77
CA GLY A 105 14.00 -2.22 14.48
C GLY A 105 13.70 -1.99 12.99
N VAL A 106 14.73 -1.94 12.13
CA VAL A 106 14.56 -1.82 10.67
C VAL A 106 13.67 -2.92 10.08
N PRO A 107 13.80 -4.21 10.47
CA PRO A 107 12.95 -5.25 9.89
C PRO A 107 11.47 -5.05 10.19
N THR A 108 11.13 -4.45 11.34
CA THR A 108 9.75 -4.16 11.73
C THR A 108 9.19 -3.01 10.90
N VAL A 109 9.96 -1.94 10.72
CA VAL A 109 9.58 -0.80 9.87
C VAL A 109 9.41 -1.24 8.41
N ALA A 110 10.31 -2.07 7.90
CA ALA A 110 10.23 -2.61 6.54
C ALA A 110 8.96 -3.46 6.32
N LYS A 111 8.57 -4.27 7.31
CA LYS A 111 7.31 -5.03 7.27
C LYS A 111 6.08 -4.13 7.30
N MET A 112 6.07 -3.10 8.16
CA MET A 112 4.98 -2.11 8.23
C MET A 112 4.84 -1.35 6.92
N ALA A 113 5.94 -0.91 6.32
CA ALA A 113 5.95 -0.22 5.03
C ALA A 113 5.39 -1.09 3.91
N LYS A 114 5.82 -2.36 3.82
CA LYS A 114 5.23 -3.33 2.88
C LYS A 114 3.74 -3.50 3.11
N GLY A 115 3.33 -3.65 4.38
CA GLY A 115 1.92 -3.76 4.75
C GLY A 115 1.10 -2.56 4.28
N ALA A 116 1.60 -1.35 4.48
CA ALA A 116 0.95 -0.12 4.02
C ALA A 116 0.78 -0.09 2.49
N VAL A 117 1.81 -0.44 1.73
CA VAL A 117 1.73 -0.51 0.25
C VAL A 117 0.68 -1.52 -0.20
N ILE A 118 0.63 -2.71 0.43
CA ILE A 118 -0.34 -3.75 0.09
C ILE A 118 -1.77 -3.27 0.41
N VAL A 119 -1.98 -2.64 1.58
CA VAL A 119 -3.29 -2.08 1.94
C VAL A 119 -3.73 -1.04 0.90
N ILE A 120 -2.84 -0.12 0.52
CA ILE A 120 -3.14 0.89 -0.52
C ILE A 120 -3.51 0.21 -1.84
N ALA A 121 -2.76 -0.81 -2.26
CA ALA A 121 -3.06 -1.55 -3.48
C ALA A 121 -4.42 -2.27 -3.42
N ILE A 122 -4.81 -2.81 -2.26
CA ILE A 122 -6.13 -3.42 -2.06
C ILE A 122 -7.23 -2.37 -2.20
N PHE A 123 -7.09 -1.21 -1.55
CA PHE A 123 -8.06 -0.11 -1.68
C PHE A 123 -8.18 0.36 -3.13
N MET A 124 -7.05 0.54 -3.83
CA MET A 124 -7.01 0.94 -5.23
C MET A 124 -7.66 -0.12 -6.14
N ALA A 125 -7.46 -1.41 -5.87
CA ALA A 125 -8.12 -2.49 -6.59
C ALA A 125 -9.64 -2.49 -6.34
N LEU A 126 -10.09 -2.29 -5.10
CA LEU A 126 -11.51 -2.18 -4.77
C LEU A 126 -12.17 -0.99 -5.49
N GLN A 127 -11.46 0.15 -5.54
CA GLN A 127 -11.88 1.32 -6.29
C GLN A 127 -12.02 1.00 -7.79
N GLN A 128 -11.04 0.31 -8.37
CA GLN A 128 -11.03 -0.08 -9.78
C GLN A 128 -12.21 -0.98 -10.17
N VAL A 129 -12.66 -1.86 -9.27
CA VAL A 129 -13.82 -2.75 -9.49
C VAL A 129 -15.13 -1.94 -9.52
N GLY A 130 -15.16 -0.72 -8.98
CA GLY A 130 -16.31 0.18 -9.05
C GLY A 130 -17.42 -0.16 -8.04
N VAL A 131 -17.18 -1.06 -7.09
CA VAL A 131 -18.15 -1.40 -6.04
C VAL A 131 -18.14 -0.30 -5.00
N ALA A 132 -19.20 0.52 -5.00
CA ALA A 132 -19.39 1.64 -4.06
C ALA A 132 -18.12 2.51 -3.94
N GLU A 133 -17.55 2.89 -5.09
CA GLU A 133 -16.29 3.65 -5.19
C GLU A 133 -16.26 4.86 -4.26
N GLU A 134 -17.38 5.59 -4.15
CA GLU A 134 -17.50 6.76 -3.28
C GLU A 134 -17.30 6.40 -1.80
N ILE A 135 -17.91 5.29 -1.35
CA ILE A 135 -17.78 4.80 0.03
C ILE A 135 -16.35 4.35 0.30
N VAL A 136 -15.74 3.61 -0.64
CA VAL A 136 -14.36 3.12 -0.52
C VAL A 136 -13.38 4.30 -0.45
N THR A 137 -13.55 5.29 -1.32
CA THR A 137 -12.70 6.48 -1.39
C THR A 137 -12.84 7.35 -0.13
N ALA A 138 -14.08 7.54 0.36
CA ALA A 138 -14.33 8.25 1.60
C ALA A 138 -13.68 7.55 2.80
N ALA A 139 -13.86 6.23 2.94
CA ALA A 139 -13.24 5.45 3.99
C ALA A 139 -11.71 5.52 3.95
N PHE A 140 -11.12 5.38 2.76
CA PHE A 140 -9.68 5.47 2.56
C PHE A 140 -9.13 6.84 2.98
N THR A 141 -9.78 7.92 2.54
CA THR A 141 -9.38 9.29 2.88
C THR A 141 -9.48 9.55 4.37
N LEU A 142 -10.53 9.07 5.03
CA LEU A 142 -10.70 9.19 6.48
C LEU A 142 -9.64 8.40 7.26
N ILE A 143 -9.35 7.16 6.85
CA ILE A 143 -8.34 6.32 7.50
C ILE A 143 -6.95 6.92 7.32
N LEU A 144 -6.57 7.26 6.08
CA LEU A 144 -5.27 7.89 5.83
C LEU A 144 -5.15 9.24 6.50
N GLY A 145 -6.21 10.05 6.48
CA GLY A 145 -6.27 11.32 7.19
C GLY A 145 -6.05 11.14 8.69
N ALA A 146 -6.72 10.17 9.30
CA ALA A 146 -6.54 9.85 10.72
C ALA A 146 -5.12 9.38 11.04
N VAL A 147 -4.53 8.51 10.21
CA VAL A 147 -3.14 8.04 10.38
C VAL A 147 -2.15 9.20 10.21
N ALA A 148 -2.32 10.04 9.19
CA ALA A 148 -1.48 11.20 8.95
C ALA A 148 -1.54 12.18 10.13
N LEU A 149 -2.73 12.44 10.67
CA LEU A 149 -2.92 13.25 11.87
C LEU A 149 -2.27 12.61 13.09
N ALA A 150 -2.48 11.32 13.33
CA ALA A 150 -1.90 10.61 14.48
C ALA A 150 -0.36 10.66 14.43
N VAL A 151 0.22 10.41 13.26
CA VAL A 151 1.67 10.49 13.02
C VAL A 151 2.17 11.92 13.22
N GLY A 152 1.51 12.90 12.61
CA GLY A 152 1.88 14.32 12.74
C GLY A 152 1.83 14.80 14.20
N LEU A 153 0.80 14.42 14.95
CA LEU A 153 0.68 14.74 16.38
C LEU A 153 1.72 14.01 17.22
N ALA A 154 1.98 12.73 16.96
CA ALA A 154 2.99 11.97 17.68
C ALA A 154 4.39 12.56 17.50
N PHE A 155 4.76 12.94 16.27
CA PHE A 155 6.04 13.61 16.00
C PHE A 155 6.08 15.04 16.51
N GLY A 156 4.98 15.80 16.35
CA GLY A 156 4.91 17.19 16.79
C GLY A 156 4.99 17.34 18.31
N LEU A 157 4.26 16.50 19.05
CA LEU A 157 4.31 16.49 20.51
C LEU A 157 5.58 15.81 21.04
N GLY A 158 6.05 14.74 20.38
CA GLY A 158 7.23 13.98 20.82
C GLY A 158 8.57 14.68 20.63
N ASN A 159 8.69 15.61 19.67
CA ASN A 159 9.92 16.37 19.41
C ASN A 159 9.90 17.78 20.01
N ARG A 160 8.92 18.11 20.85
CA ARG A 160 8.73 19.46 21.40
C ARG A 160 9.94 19.95 22.19
N GLU A 161 10.53 19.08 23.01
CA GLU A 161 11.67 19.42 23.86
C GLU A 161 12.92 19.72 23.01
N LEU A 162 13.20 18.87 22.01
CA LEU A 162 14.29 19.06 21.05
C LEU A 162 14.16 20.39 20.30
N ALA A 163 12.94 20.74 19.86
CA ALA A 163 12.67 22.01 19.19
C ALA A 163 12.88 23.22 20.11
N GLY A 164 12.50 23.09 21.38
CA GLY A 164 12.74 24.12 22.40
C GLY A 164 14.23 24.35 22.64
N GLU A 165 15.03 23.29 22.71
CA GLU A 165 16.46 23.38 22.96
C GLU A 165 17.23 24.03 21.81
N ILE A 166 16.91 23.67 20.57
CA ILE A 166 17.54 24.27 19.37
C ILE A 166 17.27 25.78 19.34
N THR A 167 16.01 26.18 19.57
CA THR A 167 15.60 27.59 19.60
C THR A 167 16.31 28.36 20.72
N ARG A 168 16.43 27.74 21.90
CA ARG A 168 17.08 28.36 23.06
C ARG A 168 18.57 28.60 22.81
N ARG A 169 19.27 27.65 22.19
CA ARG A 169 20.69 27.82 21.82
C ARG A 169 20.89 28.98 20.83
N TRP A 170 20.02 29.12 19.84
CA TRP A 170 20.08 30.25 18.89
C TRP A 170 19.85 31.59 19.58
N TYR A 171 18.94 31.65 20.55
CA TYR A 171 18.70 32.86 21.34
C TYR A 171 19.92 33.24 22.20
N GLU A 172 20.56 32.26 22.86
CA GLU A 172 21.74 32.47 23.69
C GLU A 172 22.98 32.89 22.87
N GLU A 173 23.18 32.31 21.69
CA GLU A 173 24.26 32.72 20.77
C GLU A 173 24.04 34.13 20.19
N GLY A 174 22.80 34.48 19.87
CA GLY A 174 22.44 35.84 19.44
C GLY A 174 22.77 36.87 20.52
N GLN A 175 22.43 36.59 21.78
CA GLN A 175 22.67 37.49 22.91
C GLN A 175 24.16 37.62 23.26
N SER A 176 24.95 36.57 23.01
CA SER A 176 26.40 36.56 23.22
C SER A 176 27.14 37.44 22.22
N ARG A 177 26.62 37.60 20.99
CA ARG A 177 27.19 38.50 19.97
C ARG A 177 26.93 39.96 20.28
N ASP A 178 25.77 40.29 20.83
CA ASP A 178 25.45 41.67 21.23
C ASP A 178 26.25 42.11 22.47
N ARG A 179 26.38 41.27 23.51
CA ARG A 179 27.22 41.63 24.68
C ARG A 179 28.69 41.87 24.30
N ARG A 180 29.26 41.09 23.37
CA ARG A 180 30.63 41.33 22.87
C ARG A 180 30.77 42.61 22.05
N ARG A 181 29.69 43.11 21.42
CA ARG A 181 29.68 44.43 20.78
C ARG A 181 29.62 45.56 21.81
N THR A 182 28.82 45.41 22.87
CA THR A 182 28.72 46.42 23.93
C THR A 182 29.99 46.52 24.77
N ASP A 183 30.65 45.38 25.10
CA ASP A 183 31.92 45.39 25.84
C ASP A 183 33.09 45.99 25.02
N ARG A 184 33.10 45.82 23.69
CA ARG A 184 34.07 46.52 22.81
C ARG A 184 33.79 48.01 22.64
N ALA A 185 32.58 48.47 22.97
CA ALA A 185 32.19 49.88 23.00
C ALA A 185 32.28 50.49 24.42
N GLY A 186 32.87 49.76 25.38
CA GLY A 186 33.26 50.29 26.69
C GLY A 186 34.39 51.33 26.60
N PRO A 187 34.70 52.06 27.68
CA PRO A 187 35.15 53.47 27.75
C PRO A 187 36.49 53.85 27.10
N ASN A 188 37.11 52.95 26.34
CA ASN A 188 38.38 53.17 25.65
C ASN A 188 38.20 53.44 24.16
N THR A 189 37.22 54.26 23.77
CA THR A 189 37.28 54.93 22.46
C THR A 189 38.46 55.91 22.55
N PRO A 190 39.56 55.73 21.80
CA PRO A 190 40.56 56.77 21.72
C PRO A 190 39.87 58.04 21.22
N PRO A 191 40.24 59.25 21.71
CA PRO A 191 39.71 60.48 21.15
C PRO A 191 39.92 60.40 19.64
N GLY A 192 38.83 60.56 18.89
CA GLY A 192 38.87 60.43 17.44
C GLY A 192 39.97 61.32 16.88
N ASP A 193 40.73 60.80 15.93
CA ASP A 193 41.59 61.62 15.10
C ASP A 193 40.70 62.69 14.45
N GLU A 194 40.78 63.93 14.96
CA GLU A 194 40.14 65.07 14.33
C GLU A 194 40.67 65.14 12.89
N PRO A 195 39.78 65.15 11.87
CA PRO A 195 40.25 65.30 10.51
C PRO A 195 40.98 66.64 10.40
N PRO A 196 42.13 66.70 9.69
CA PRO A 196 42.89 67.92 9.59
C PRO A 196 42.01 69.02 9.01
N MET A 197 41.90 70.14 9.73
CA MET A 197 41.30 71.35 9.17
C MET A 197 42.13 71.74 7.94
N LEU A 198 41.47 71.72 6.79
CA LEU A 198 41.99 72.31 5.57
C LEU A 198 41.77 73.82 5.70
N ASP A 199 42.86 74.56 5.87
CA ASP A 199 42.91 76.03 5.76
C ASP A 199 42.60 76.50 4.32
#